data_AF-A0AAD5XNN9-F1
#
_entry.id   AF-A0AAD5XNN9-F1
#
_cell.length_a   1.000
_cell.length_b   1.000
_cell.length_c   1.000
_cell.angle_alpha   90.00
_cell.angle_beta   90.00
_cell.angle_gamma   90.00
#
_symmetry.space_group_name_H-M   'P 1'
#
loop_
_entity.id
_entity.type
_entity.pdbx_description
1 polymer ?
#
loop_
_entity_poly.entity_id
_entity_poly.type
_entity_poly.pdbx_seq_one_letter_code
_entity_poly.pdbx_strand_id
1 'polypeptide(L)'
;MPETTGRRRFPTPIPDRARTASLAFVFLVLLLAPSSVGAFSSFSTTTATISSASRSPNSEPPTLDTPGDDDRLSDNDVFRLESLANNAYTYNANLSADARRSLLEKHAPTLRLHPRDKWRPADPAIVYELSTIKNDNRTLVMPEETWRGNNVSDAGTVSAKIVGQVVQVGPGGKTYLQYWFFYPVNGCQGFRISIWSGLRSFIQECAENFEWCPMAYHNGDWEHITVQLEGTWSGESIDNTPPVKAVAFSQHAGAEWLPVSGLTFTGTHPHVYAALHSHANYATEGTHKNIDDTFGFVSRISPLLTLGAVSWIQIADVADLGSNLFLSEEPWGQRFQRFVIWNTWEDGIYDWTDKSDWRDYARFSGYWGDEIDQTVILHPPPGVTAGTQLLATTRGAQWLGVLNKFVKKHEKGPKGPRQHRTWYTLDNPPP
;
A
#
# COMPACT_ATOMS: atom_id res chain seq x y z
N MET A 1 -2.40 -10.05 56.75
CA MET A 1 -1.90 -10.92 55.66
C MET A 1 -0.80 -10.15 54.95
N PRO A 2 0.41 -10.71 54.76
CA PRO A 2 1.54 -9.93 54.29
C PRO A 2 1.61 -9.86 52.75
N GLU A 3 1.84 -8.65 52.26
CA GLU A 3 2.24 -8.34 50.89
C GLU A 3 3.62 -8.94 50.59
N THR A 4 3.74 -9.62 49.45
CA THR A 4 5.03 -10.10 48.91
C THR A 4 5.35 -9.34 47.63
N THR A 5 6.21 -8.33 47.75
CA THR A 5 6.78 -7.57 46.64
C THR A 5 7.93 -8.35 46.01
N GLY A 6 7.61 -9.22 45.04
CA GLY A 6 8.59 -9.94 44.25
C GLY A 6 9.20 -9.09 43.14
N ARG A 7 10.33 -8.40 43.42
CA ARG A 7 11.20 -7.83 42.37
C ARG A 7 11.82 -8.95 41.53
N ARG A 8 11.35 -9.14 40.30
CA ARG A 8 12.04 -9.96 39.30
C ARG A 8 13.30 -9.22 38.83
N ARG A 9 14.47 -9.80 39.08
CA ARG A 9 15.73 -9.37 38.45
C ARG A 9 15.75 -9.87 37.02
N PHE A 10 15.93 -8.96 36.07
CA PHE A 10 16.25 -9.29 34.69
C PHE A 10 17.65 -9.90 34.60
N PRO A 11 17.88 -10.93 33.75
CA PRO A 11 19.21 -11.44 33.52
C PRO A 11 20.03 -10.41 32.74
N THR A 12 21.24 -10.13 33.22
CA THR A 12 22.26 -9.36 32.51
C THR A 12 22.63 -10.05 31.20
N PRO A 13 22.82 -9.30 30.10
CA PRO A 13 23.22 -9.87 28.82
C PRO A 13 24.63 -10.46 28.91
N ILE A 14 24.78 -11.67 28.36
CA ILE A 14 26.07 -12.35 28.17
C ILE A 14 26.85 -11.57 27.10
N PRO A 15 28.13 -11.22 27.32
CA PRO A 15 28.92 -10.54 26.30
C PRO A 15 29.25 -11.51 25.16
N ASP A 16 28.70 -11.21 23.98
CA ASP A 16 29.00 -11.94 22.76
C ASP A 16 30.47 -11.70 22.35
N ARG A 17 31.24 -12.79 22.25
CA ARG A 17 32.58 -12.76 21.68
C ARG A 17 32.46 -12.59 20.16
N ALA A 18 32.44 -11.34 19.71
CA ALA A 18 32.65 -11.00 18.31
C ALA A 18 34.06 -11.45 17.87
N ARG A 19 34.13 -12.51 17.07
CA ARG A 19 35.30 -12.77 16.21
C ARG A 19 35.20 -11.85 15.01
N THR A 20 35.94 -10.76 15.03
CA THR A 20 36.20 -9.91 13.86
C THR A 20 37.11 -10.67 12.90
N ALA A 21 36.53 -11.30 11.88
CA ALA A 21 37.25 -11.64 10.66
C ALA A 21 37.13 -10.46 9.70
N SER A 22 38.20 -9.65 9.60
CA SER A 22 38.32 -8.65 8.54
C SER A 22 38.51 -9.37 7.20
N LEU A 23 37.44 -9.51 6.42
CA LEU A 23 37.55 -9.77 4.99
C LEU A 23 37.69 -8.44 4.25
N ALA A 24 38.84 -8.24 3.62
CA ALA A 24 39.04 -7.19 2.64
C ALA A 24 38.12 -7.45 1.43
N PHE A 25 37.17 -6.54 1.18
CA PHE A 25 36.35 -6.55 -0.02
C PHE A 25 37.17 -6.03 -1.20
N VAL A 26 37.33 -6.87 -2.22
CA VAL A 26 37.78 -6.45 -3.54
C VAL A 26 36.55 -5.89 -4.28
N PHE A 27 36.54 -4.59 -4.53
CA PHE A 27 35.61 -3.97 -5.49
C PHE A 27 36.00 -4.46 -6.89
N LEU A 28 35.26 -5.43 -7.43
CA LEU A 28 35.31 -5.74 -8.85
C LEU A 28 34.41 -4.75 -9.59
N VAL A 29 34.99 -3.65 -10.04
CA VAL A 29 34.35 -2.75 -11.02
C VAL A 29 34.35 -3.48 -12.36
N LEU A 30 33.22 -4.11 -12.70
CA LEU A 30 32.97 -4.65 -14.04
C LEU A 30 32.71 -3.48 -15.00
N LEU A 31 33.80 -2.97 -15.61
CA LEU A 31 33.73 -2.17 -16.82
C LEU A 31 33.26 -3.07 -17.97
N LEU A 32 31.97 -3.00 -18.30
CA LEU A 32 31.46 -3.54 -19.56
C LEU A 32 31.96 -2.64 -20.69
N ALA A 33 32.99 -3.09 -21.40
CA ALA A 33 33.38 -2.52 -22.69
C ALA A 33 32.35 -2.93 -23.77
N PRO A 34 31.96 -2.03 -24.69
CA PRO A 34 31.10 -2.39 -25.80
C PRO A 34 31.94 -3.09 -26.87
N SER A 35 31.79 -4.42 -27.00
CA SER A 35 32.31 -5.16 -28.14
C SER A 35 31.33 -5.05 -29.32
N SER A 36 31.74 -4.28 -30.31
CA SER A 36 31.23 -4.27 -31.68
C SER A 36 31.53 -5.59 -32.42
N VAL A 37 30.84 -5.77 -33.56
CA VAL A 37 30.90 -6.85 -34.59
C VAL A 37 29.78 -7.89 -34.39
N GLY A 38 28.90 -8.19 -35.36
CA GLY A 38 28.88 -7.88 -36.79
C GLY A 38 27.54 -8.28 -37.42
N ALA A 39 27.37 -7.83 -38.65
CA ALA A 39 26.16 -7.84 -39.46
C ALA A 39 25.58 -9.22 -39.79
N PHE A 40 24.25 -9.30 -39.91
CA PHE A 40 23.55 -10.17 -40.87
C PHE A 40 22.28 -9.49 -41.41
N SER A 41 22.31 -9.28 -42.73
CA SER A 41 21.24 -9.24 -43.75
C SER A 41 19.78 -8.88 -43.38
N SER A 42 19.38 -7.69 -43.85
CA SER A 42 18.26 -7.39 -44.75
C SER A 42 16.92 -8.14 -44.59
N PHE A 43 15.90 -7.41 -44.17
CA PHE A 43 14.54 -7.51 -44.73
C PHE A 43 14.04 -6.14 -45.18
N SER A 44 13.40 -6.15 -46.35
CA SER A 44 13.00 -5.00 -47.14
C SER A 44 11.85 -4.21 -46.52
N THR A 45 11.96 -2.90 -46.71
CA THR A 45 11.06 -1.79 -46.37
C THR A 45 9.67 -1.90 -46.99
N THR A 46 8.67 -1.37 -46.28
CA THR A 46 7.55 -0.64 -46.91
C THR A 46 7.48 0.74 -46.26
N THR A 47 7.78 1.76 -47.05
CA THR A 47 7.88 3.17 -46.65
C THR A 47 6.51 3.82 -46.73
N ALA A 48 6.07 4.48 -45.65
CA ALA A 48 5.01 5.47 -45.70
C ALA A 48 5.65 6.86 -45.63
N THR A 49 5.47 7.63 -46.70
CA THR A 49 5.98 8.99 -46.92
C THR A 49 5.21 9.98 -46.05
N ILE A 50 5.89 10.74 -45.18
CA ILE A 50 5.33 11.96 -44.59
C ILE A 50 6.25 13.13 -44.95
N SER A 51 5.62 14.12 -45.58
CA SER A 51 6.13 15.37 -46.11
C SER A 51 6.86 16.23 -45.07
N SER A 52 8.05 16.69 -45.42
CA SER A 52 8.85 17.70 -44.70
C SER A 52 8.34 19.12 -44.97
N ALA A 53 7.92 19.83 -43.93
CA ALA A 53 7.71 21.28 -43.97
C ALA A 53 8.91 22.03 -43.37
N SER A 54 9.23 23.17 -43.99
CA SER A 54 10.37 24.05 -43.79
C SER A 54 10.49 24.63 -42.38
N ARG A 55 11.70 24.57 -41.79
CA ARG A 55 12.07 25.30 -40.56
C ARG A 55 12.59 26.70 -40.89
N SER A 56 12.03 27.70 -40.21
CA SER A 56 12.57 29.06 -40.08
C SER A 56 13.59 29.10 -38.93
N PRO A 57 14.76 29.75 -39.06
CA PRO A 57 15.70 29.93 -37.96
C PRO A 57 15.46 31.29 -37.29
N ASN A 58 15.07 31.28 -36.01
CA ASN A 58 15.29 32.31 -34.98
C ASN A 58 14.15 32.26 -33.95
N SER A 59 14.25 31.29 -33.04
CA SER A 59 13.65 31.39 -31.73
C SER A 59 14.65 30.74 -30.77
N GLU A 60 15.10 31.50 -29.78
CA GLU A 60 15.87 30.97 -28.66
C GLU A 60 15.16 29.75 -28.09
N PRO A 61 15.90 28.69 -27.71
CA PRO A 61 15.29 27.50 -27.15
C PRO A 61 14.50 27.90 -25.91
N PRO A 62 13.22 27.51 -25.78
CA PRO A 62 12.50 27.71 -24.54
C PRO A 62 13.31 27.03 -23.44
N THR A 63 13.61 27.79 -22.40
CA THR A 63 14.05 27.23 -21.12
C THR A 63 13.07 26.11 -20.78
N LEU A 64 13.57 24.88 -20.68
CA LEU A 64 12.80 23.79 -20.09
C LEU A 64 12.50 24.23 -18.66
N ASP A 65 11.32 24.80 -18.46
CA ASP A 65 10.68 24.85 -17.16
C ASP A 65 10.65 23.40 -16.68
N THR A 66 11.43 23.11 -15.64
CA THR A 66 11.24 21.93 -14.82
C THR A 66 9.74 21.81 -14.55
N PRO A 67 9.08 20.66 -14.84
CA PRO A 67 7.68 20.47 -14.51
C PRO A 67 7.47 20.94 -13.08
N GLY A 68 6.61 21.96 -12.88
CA GLY A 68 6.43 22.54 -11.56
C GLY A 68 6.07 21.42 -10.59
N ASP A 69 6.77 21.34 -9.46
CA ASP A 69 6.64 20.32 -8.39
C ASP A 69 5.23 20.20 -7.75
N ASP A 70 4.23 20.87 -8.34
CA ASP A 70 2.84 20.80 -7.94
C ASP A 70 2.13 19.67 -8.71
N ASP A 71 2.38 18.43 -8.31
CA ASP A 71 1.65 17.25 -8.80
C ASP A 71 0.15 17.28 -8.48
N ARG A 72 -0.37 18.33 -7.80
CA ARG A 72 -1.81 18.47 -7.56
C ARG A 72 -2.55 18.64 -8.88
N LEU A 73 -3.71 18.01 -8.95
CA LEU A 73 -4.68 18.37 -9.98
C LEU A 73 -5.04 19.84 -9.77
N SER A 74 -5.04 20.62 -10.86
CA SER A 74 -5.58 21.97 -10.83
C SER A 74 -7.01 21.93 -10.29
N ASP A 75 -7.50 23.01 -9.67
CA ASP A 75 -8.91 23.04 -9.24
C ASP A 75 -9.85 22.71 -10.41
N ASN A 76 -9.51 23.16 -11.62
CA ASN A 76 -10.22 22.80 -12.85
C ASN A 76 -10.19 21.29 -13.15
N ASP A 77 -9.07 20.61 -12.94
CA ASP A 77 -8.97 19.16 -13.10
C ASP A 77 -9.70 18.41 -11.99
N VAL A 78 -9.66 18.89 -10.75
CA VAL A 78 -10.47 18.35 -9.65
C VAL A 78 -11.96 18.50 -9.99
N PHE A 79 -12.40 19.70 -10.38
CA PHE A 79 -13.78 19.94 -10.82
C PHE A 79 -14.15 19.08 -12.03
N ARG A 80 -13.22 18.89 -12.98
CA ARG A 80 -13.43 18.01 -14.13
C ARG A 80 -13.56 16.55 -13.70
N LEU A 81 -12.70 16.04 -12.81
CA LEU A 81 -12.81 14.67 -12.29
C LEU A 81 -14.07 14.48 -11.45
N GLU A 82 -14.39 15.44 -10.58
CA GLU A 82 -15.63 15.47 -9.81
C GLU A 82 -16.85 15.48 -10.74
N SER A 83 -16.82 16.28 -11.82
CA SER A 83 -17.88 16.35 -12.83
C SER A 83 -17.99 15.06 -13.63
N LEU A 84 -16.87 14.46 -14.05
CA LEU A 84 -16.84 13.17 -14.73
C LEU A 84 -17.38 12.06 -13.83
N ALA A 85 -16.97 12.02 -12.57
CA ALA A 85 -17.50 11.08 -11.59
C ALA A 85 -18.98 11.29 -11.35
N ASN A 86 -19.41 12.55 -11.18
CA ASN A 86 -20.81 12.92 -11.02
C ASN A 86 -21.65 12.46 -12.21
N ASN A 87 -21.15 12.64 -13.43
CA ASN A 87 -21.84 12.27 -14.66
C ASN A 87 -21.79 10.76 -14.94
N ALA A 88 -20.73 10.05 -14.52
CA ALA A 88 -20.53 8.64 -14.84
C ALA A 88 -21.09 7.68 -13.77
N TYR A 89 -21.09 8.09 -12.50
CA TYR A 89 -21.29 7.16 -11.37
C TYR A 89 -22.18 7.71 -10.24
N THR A 90 -22.52 9.00 -10.23
CA THR A 90 -23.21 9.63 -9.08
C THR A 90 -24.66 10.02 -9.36
N TYR A 91 -25.32 9.37 -10.33
CA TYR A 91 -26.78 9.45 -10.46
C TYR A 91 -27.47 8.58 -9.39
N ASN A 92 -27.20 8.87 -8.11
CA ASN A 92 -27.75 8.19 -6.93
C ASN A 92 -29.15 8.73 -6.56
N ALA A 93 -29.86 9.29 -7.54
CA ALA A 93 -30.93 10.26 -7.32
C ALA A 93 -32.16 9.74 -6.58
N ASN A 94 -32.26 8.42 -6.31
CA ASN A 94 -33.45 7.81 -5.73
C ASN A 94 -33.26 7.18 -4.35
N LEU A 95 -32.04 7.04 -3.82
CA LEU A 95 -31.84 6.44 -2.49
C LEU A 95 -31.85 7.51 -1.39
N SER A 96 -32.71 7.32 -0.38
CA SER A 96 -32.67 8.13 0.85
C SER A 96 -31.35 7.91 1.59
N ALA A 97 -30.94 8.87 2.43
CA ALA A 97 -29.73 8.75 3.24
C ALA A 97 -29.74 7.51 4.15
N ASP A 98 -30.90 7.17 4.72
CA ASP A 98 -31.03 5.98 5.55
C ASP A 98 -30.92 4.69 4.72
N ALA A 99 -31.52 4.64 3.52
CA ALA A 99 -31.37 3.49 2.63
C ALA A 99 -29.90 3.26 2.22
N ARG A 100 -29.16 4.32 1.91
CA ARG A 100 -27.73 4.24 1.61
C ARG A 100 -26.92 3.75 2.81
N ARG A 101 -27.18 4.32 3.99
CA ARG A 101 -26.52 3.90 5.24
C ARG A 101 -26.74 2.42 5.52
N SER A 102 -28.00 1.95 5.48
CA SER A 102 -28.31 0.54 5.70
C SER A 102 -27.66 -0.38 4.67
N LEU A 103 -27.58 0.05 3.40
CA LEU A 103 -26.89 -0.71 2.36
C LEU A 103 -25.39 -0.81 2.60
N LEU A 104 -24.76 0.32 2.95
CA LEU A 104 -23.34 0.36 3.28
C LEU A 104 -23.03 -0.52 4.49
N GLU A 105 -23.81 -0.41 5.57
CA GLU A 105 -23.64 -1.21 6.78
C GLU A 105 -23.83 -2.70 6.51
N LYS A 106 -24.87 -3.10 5.77
CA LYS A 106 -25.15 -4.51 5.45
C LYS A 106 -23.99 -5.21 4.73
N HIS A 107 -23.29 -4.51 3.84
CA HIS A 107 -22.25 -5.10 3.00
C HIS A 107 -20.83 -4.68 3.39
N ALA A 108 -20.69 -3.97 4.49
CA ALA A 108 -19.39 -3.48 4.97
C ALA A 108 -18.43 -4.65 5.26
N PRO A 109 -17.13 -4.53 4.94
CA PRO A 109 -16.18 -5.61 5.15
C PRO A 109 -15.84 -5.85 6.63
N THR A 110 -15.46 -7.09 6.94
CA THR A 110 -14.72 -7.42 8.17
C THR A 110 -13.24 -7.50 7.83
N LEU A 111 -12.44 -6.58 8.39
CA LEU A 111 -10.98 -6.61 8.22
C LEU A 111 -10.33 -7.47 9.29
N ARG A 112 -9.29 -8.20 8.86
CA ARG A 112 -8.42 -9.03 9.66
C ARG A 112 -7.03 -8.41 9.58
N LEU A 113 -6.67 -7.68 10.62
CA LEU A 113 -5.40 -6.97 10.71
C LEU A 113 -4.36 -7.87 11.37
N HIS A 114 -3.13 -7.81 10.85
CA HIS A 114 -2.03 -8.54 11.45
C HIS A 114 -1.83 -8.08 12.91
N PRO A 115 -1.69 -8.97 13.91
CA PRO A 115 -1.63 -8.57 15.31
C PRO A 115 -0.36 -7.82 15.70
N ARG A 116 0.70 -7.95 14.89
CA ARG A 116 1.94 -7.14 14.98
C ARG A 116 1.78 -5.76 14.35
N ASP A 117 0.65 -5.48 13.72
CA ASP A 117 0.42 -4.19 13.10
C ASP A 117 0.23 -3.13 14.18
N LYS A 118 1.20 -2.21 14.23
CA LYS A 118 1.21 -1.06 15.13
C LYS A 118 0.64 0.19 14.48
N TRP A 119 0.44 0.20 13.16
CA TRP A 119 -0.11 1.33 12.41
C TRP A 119 -1.55 1.00 12.08
N ARG A 120 -2.43 1.17 13.05
CA ARG A 120 -3.81 0.67 12.96
C ARG A 120 -4.72 1.67 12.26
N PRO A 121 -5.91 1.25 11.84
CA PRO A 121 -6.89 2.18 11.30
C PRO A 121 -7.25 3.24 12.34
N ALA A 122 -7.60 4.43 11.84
CA ALA A 122 -8.06 5.55 12.65
C ALA A 122 -9.31 6.18 12.02
N ASP A 123 -10.07 6.93 12.83
CA ASP A 123 -11.12 7.80 12.28
C ASP A 123 -10.45 8.99 11.59
N PRO A 124 -10.60 9.15 10.26
CA PRO A 124 -9.96 10.23 9.51
C PRO A 124 -10.44 11.63 9.93
N ALA A 125 -11.67 11.76 10.44
CA ALA A 125 -12.20 13.03 10.91
C ALA A 125 -11.48 13.49 12.18
N ILE A 126 -11.28 12.57 13.13
CA ILE A 126 -10.58 12.84 14.39
C ILE A 126 -9.12 13.18 14.11
N VAL A 127 -8.45 12.40 13.26
CA VAL A 127 -7.05 12.66 12.91
C VAL A 127 -6.90 14.02 12.26
N TYR A 128 -7.78 14.38 11.33
CA TYR A 128 -7.77 15.70 10.69
C TYR A 128 -7.99 16.84 11.68
N GLU A 129 -8.94 16.72 12.60
CA GLU A 129 -9.23 17.74 13.63
C GLU A 129 -8.04 17.98 14.56
N LEU A 130 -7.32 16.92 14.92
CA LEU A 130 -6.12 16.99 15.77
C LEU A 130 -4.86 17.45 15.02
N SER A 131 -4.90 17.42 13.69
CA SER A 131 -3.77 17.78 12.84
C SER A 131 -3.64 19.29 12.68
N THR A 132 -2.44 19.73 12.30
CA THR A 132 -2.20 21.11 11.89
C THR A 132 -1.87 21.15 10.41
N ILE A 133 -2.19 22.26 9.74
CA ILE A 133 -1.76 22.47 8.35
C ILE A 133 -0.42 23.22 8.41
N LYS A 134 0.60 22.66 7.76
CA LYS A 134 1.93 23.25 7.64
C LYS A 134 1.87 24.62 6.93
N ASN A 135 2.93 25.41 7.04
CA ASN A 135 3.04 26.74 6.41
C ASN A 135 2.92 26.73 4.87
N ASP A 136 3.05 25.57 4.22
CA ASP A 136 2.79 25.40 2.79
C ASP A 136 1.29 25.39 2.43
N ASN A 137 0.42 25.38 3.45
CA ASN A 137 -1.03 25.26 3.37
C ASN A 137 -1.53 24.01 2.62
N ARG A 138 -0.72 22.95 2.59
CA ARG A 138 -0.93 21.76 1.77
C ARG A 138 -0.60 20.47 2.50
N THR A 139 0.22 20.52 3.52
CA THR A 139 0.67 19.32 4.24
C THR A 139 -0.03 19.25 5.59
N LEU A 140 -0.78 18.18 5.79
CA LEU A 140 -1.40 17.86 7.06
C LEU A 140 -0.35 17.22 7.98
N VAL A 141 -0.01 17.91 9.06
CA VAL A 141 0.91 17.42 10.09
C VAL A 141 0.08 16.71 11.15
N MET A 142 0.12 15.38 11.11
CA MET A 142 -0.56 14.53 12.08
C MET A 142 0.28 14.40 13.35
N PRO A 143 -0.31 14.60 14.54
CA PRO A 143 0.43 14.47 15.79
C PRO A 143 0.85 13.02 16.03
N GLU A 144 2.06 12.79 16.56
CA GLU A 144 2.68 11.47 16.68
C GLU A 144 1.83 10.48 17.51
N GLU A 145 1.10 10.98 18.50
CA GLU A 145 0.17 10.17 19.31
C GLU A 145 -0.96 9.53 18.48
N THR A 146 -1.29 10.10 17.31
CA THR A 146 -2.29 9.52 16.40
C THR A 146 -1.70 8.49 15.44
N TRP A 147 -0.37 8.43 15.28
CA TRP A 147 0.27 7.59 14.26
C TRP A 147 -0.04 6.11 14.41
N ARG A 148 -0.25 5.64 15.65
CA ARG A 148 -0.56 4.23 15.94
C ARG A 148 -2.00 3.85 15.64
N GLY A 149 -2.85 4.81 15.28
CA GLY A 149 -4.28 4.62 15.10
C GLY A 149 -4.98 4.17 16.38
N ASN A 150 -6.09 3.46 16.22
CA ASN A 150 -6.94 3.10 17.35
C ASN A 150 -6.41 1.89 18.13
N ASN A 151 -6.68 1.87 19.43
CA ASN A 151 -6.25 0.79 20.32
C ASN A 151 -7.03 -0.51 20.07
N VAL A 152 -6.34 -1.64 20.25
CA VAL A 152 -6.95 -2.96 20.23
C VAL A 152 -7.54 -3.28 21.60
N SER A 153 -8.79 -3.71 21.63
CA SER A 153 -9.49 -4.15 22.83
C SER A 153 -8.95 -5.49 23.34
N ASP A 154 -9.24 -5.84 24.59
CA ASP A 154 -8.91 -7.16 25.16
C ASP A 154 -9.54 -8.32 24.36
N ALA A 155 -10.67 -8.06 23.69
CA ALA A 155 -11.33 -9.03 22.83
C ALA A 155 -10.53 -9.32 21.54
N GLY A 156 -9.52 -8.53 21.22
CA GLY A 156 -8.76 -8.60 19.97
C GLY A 156 -9.49 -7.91 18.82
N THR A 157 -10.27 -6.87 19.13
CA THR A 157 -10.97 -6.06 18.13
C THR A 157 -10.42 -4.64 18.10
N VAL A 158 -10.56 -3.96 16.96
CA VAL A 158 -10.34 -2.50 16.86
C VAL A 158 -11.58 -1.87 16.27
N SER A 159 -11.83 -0.63 16.69
CA SER A 159 -12.97 0.20 16.29
C SER A 159 -12.41 1.46 15.67
N ALA A 160 -12.77 1.75 14.43
CA ALA A 160 -12.50 3.01 13.75
C ALA A 160 -13.59 3.23 12.71
N LYS A 161 -14.01 4.48 12.54
CA LYS A 161 -15.03 4.84 11.58
C LYS A 161 -14.45 4.92 10.17
N ILE A 162 -15.16 4.33 9.21
CA ILE A 162 -14.75 4.31 7.80
C ILE A 162 -15.56 5.30 6.96
N VAL A 163 -15.10 5.52 5.74
CA VAL A 163 -15.87 6.24 4.73
C VAL A 163 -16.51 5.25 3.77
N GLY A 164 -17.78 5.47 3.41
CA GLY A 164 -18.52 4.65 2.48
C GLY A 164 -19.16 5.47 1.38
N GLN A 165 -19.29 4.92 0.18
CA GLN A 165 -19.97 5.55 -0.94
C GLN A 165 -20.78 4.52 -1.72
N VAL A 166 -22.02 4.90 -2.08
CA VAL A 166 -22.88 4.13 -2.96
C VAL A 166 -22.79 4.70 -4.38
N VAL A 167 -22.58 3.82 -5.35
CA VAL A 167 -22.73 4.09 -6.78
C VAL A 167 -23.88 3.22 -7.26
N GLN A 168 -25.08 3.79 -7.28
CA GLN A 168 -26.33 3.05 -7.49
C GLN A 168 -26.40 2.40 -8.87
N VAL A 169 -25.98 3.14 -9.91
CA VAL A 169 -25.98 2.69 -11.31
C VAL A 169 -24.59 2.89 -11.90
N GLY A 170 -23.70 1.93 -11.64
CA GLY A 170 -22.36 1.87 -12.22
C GLY A 170 -22.30 1.06 -13.53
N PRO A 171 -21.09 0.71 -13.99
CA PRO A 171 -20.88 -0.09 -15.20
C PRO A 171 -21.68 -1.40 -15.18
N GLY A 172 -22.25 -1.76 -16.33
CA GLY A 172 -23.08 -2.96 -16.45
C GLY A 172 -24.44 -2.87 -15.73
N GLY A 173 -24.87 -1.68 -15.30
CA GLY A 173 -26.15 -1.50 -14.61
C GLY A 173 -26.17 -2.18 -13.25
N LYS A 174 -25.09 -2.02 -12.47
CA LYS A 174 -24.95 -2.63 -11.15
C LYS A 174 -24.73 -1.57 -10.07
N THR A 175 -25.12 -1.90 -8.84
CA THR A 175 -24.77 -1.09 -7.68
C THR A 175 -23.38 -1.48 -7.17
N TYR A 176 -22.58 -0.47 -6.82
CA TYR A 176 -21.26 -0.62 -6.21
C TYR A 176 -21.21 0.12 -4.88
N LEU A 177 -20.48 -0.45 -3.92
CA LEU A 177 -20.28 0.09 -2.59
C LEU A 177 -18.78 0.19 -2.36
N GLN A 178 -18.26 1.41 -2.27
CA GLN A 178 -16.84 1.66 -1.99
C GLN A 178 -16.67 1.97 -0.51
N TYR A 179 -15.71 1.32 0.13
CA TYR A 179 -15.35 1.50 1.54
C TYR A 179 -13.90 1.92 1.61
N TRP A 180 -13.60 3.04 2.26
CA TRP A 180 -12.25 3.57 2.41
C TRP A 180 -11.82 3.53 3.87
N PHE A 181 -10.60 3.05 4.09
CA PHE A 181 -9.97 2.94 5.40
C PHE A 181 -8.81 3.91 5.45
N PHE A 182 -8.66 4.56 6.60
CA PHE A 182 -7.56 5.48 6.83
C PHE A 182 -6.61 4.92 7.86
N TYR A 183 -5.32 4.93 7.54
CA TYR A 183 -4.24 4.65 8.47
C TYR A 183 -3.37 5.90 8.59
N PRO A 184 -3.07 6.40 9.80
CA PRO A 184 -2.25 7.59 9.96
C PRO A 184 -0.82 7.45 9.46
N VAL A 185 -0.31 6.22 9.30
CA VAL A 185 1.03 5.90 8.81
C VAL A 185 0.95 4.63 7.98
N ASN A 186 1.55 4.61 6.79
CA ASN A 186 1.96 3.39 6.11
C ASN A 186 3.36 3.00 6.64
N GLY A 187 3.48 1.77 7.11
CA GLY A 187 4.66 1.31 7.81
C GLY A 187 5.79 0.83 6.90
N CYS A 188 6.55 -0.14 7.39
CA CYS A 188 7.72 -0.64 6.68
C CYS A 188 7.29 -1.61 5.57
N GLN A 189 7.83 -1.47 4.36
CA GLN A 189 7.54 -2.43 3.29
C GLN A 189 8.05 -3.83 3.64
N GLY A 190 7.18 -4.83 3.48
CA GLY A 190 7.54 -6.23 3.56
C GLY A 190 8.34 -6.71 2.33
N PHE A 191 9.29 -7.59 2.58
CA PHE A 191 10.13 -8.26 1.60
C PHE A 191 10.16 -9.75 1.87
N ARG A 192 10.36 -10.51 0.80
CA ARG A 192 10.64 -11.94 0.87
C ARG A 192 11.90 -12.24 0.09
N ILE A 193 12.79 -13.02 0.69
CA ILE A 193 13.99 -13.55 0.04
C ILE A 193 13.95 -15.06 -0.02
N SER A 194 14.53 -15.63 -1.08
CA SER A 194 14.84 -17.05 -1.15
C SER A 194 16.32 -17.26 -0.92
N ILE A 195 16.62 -18.19 -0.03
CA ILE A 195 17.95 -18.41 0.50
C ILE A 195 18.51 -19.69 -0.05
N TRP A 196 19.77 -19.61 -0.47
CA TRP A 196 20.53 -20.80 -0.80
C TRP A 196 21.20 -21.35 0.47
N SER A 197 20.77 -22.54 0.88
CA SER A 197 21.25 -23.29 2.04
C SER A 197 22.01 -24.56 1.62
N GLY A 198 22.60 -24.54 0.42
CA GLY A 198 23.31 -25.68 -0.14
C GLY A 198 22.37 -26.81 -0.57
N LEU A 199 22.69 -28.06 -0.16
CA LEU A 199 21.94 -29.25 -0.56
C LEU A 199 20.44 -29.19 -0.17
N ARG A 200 20.10 -28.47 0.90
CA ARG A 200 18.71 -28.30 1.37
C ARG A 200 17.86 -27.50 0.39
N SER A 201 18.43 -26.50 -0.29
CA SER A 201 17.71 -25.72 -1.31
C SER A 201 17.36 -26.51 -2.56
N PHE A 202 17.96 -27.69 -2.78
CA PHE A 202 17.53 -28.61 -3.85
C PHE A 202 16.27 -29.41 -3.49
N ILE A 203 15.92 -29.47 -2.19
CA ILE A 203 14.82 -30.29 -1.68
C ILE A 203 13.66 -29.41 -1.24
N GLN A 204 13.94 -28.20 -0.73
CA GLN A 204 12.93 -27.27 -0.26
C GLN A 204 13.41 -25.82 -0.41
N GLU A 205 12.56 -24.97 -0.97
CA GLU A 205 12.81 -23.53 -0.96
C GLU A 205 12.72 -23.01 0.48
N CYS A 206 13.81 -22.41 0.96
CA CYS A 206 13.83 -21.69 2.23
C CYS A 206 13.62 -20.20 1.92
N ALA A 207 12.48 -19.66 2.35
CA ALA A 207 12.18 -18.25 2.23
C ALA A 207 12.08 -17.58 3.59
N GLU A 208 12.54 -16.33 3.66
CA GLU A 208 12.45 -15.46 4.82
C GLU A 208 11.65 -14.20 4.47
N ASN A 209 10.68 -13.84 5.32
CA ASN A 209 9.97 -12.57 5.21
C ASN A 209 10.58 -11.58 6.19
N PHE A 210 10.75 -10.33 5.80
CA PHE A 210 11.23 -9.27 6.68
C PHE A 210 10.71 -7.91 6.26
N GLU A 211 10.76 -6.94 7.15
CA GLU A 211 10.41 -5.56 6.82
C GLU A 211 11.62 -4.67 6.60
N TRP A 212 11.48 -3.68 5.73
CA TRP A 212 12.55 -2.72 5.44
C TRP A 212 12.03 -1.28 5.42
N CYS A 213 12.12 -0.62 6.58
CA CYS A 213 11.41 0.63 6.86
C CYS A 213 11.72 1.86 5.97
N PRO A 214 12.93 2.07 5.44
CA PRO A 214 13.15 3.20 4.52
C PRO A 214 12.52 3.01 3.14
N MET A 215 11.75 1.95 2.93
CA MET A 215 11.10 1.65 1.65
C MET A 215 9.59 1.69 1.88
N ALA A 216 8.92 2.62 1.21
CA ALA A 216 7.47 2.86 1.25
C ALA A 216 6.89 3.41 2.57
N TYR A 217 7.68 3.70 3.61
CA TYR A 217 7.18 4.35 4.82
C TYR A 217 6.75 5.80 4.56
N HIS A 218 5.47 6.10 4.76
CA HIS A 218 4.95 7.46 4.62
C HIS A 218 3.84 7.74 5.64
N ASN A 219 3.68 9.01 5.96
CA ASN A 219 2.54 9.46 6.75
C ASN A 219 1.28 9.39 5.90
N GLY A 220 0.19 8.94 6.51
CA GLY A 220 -1.15 8.78 5.92
C GLY A 220 -1.20 7.63 4.94
N ASP A 221 -2.33 6.93 4.93
CA ASP A 221 -2.57 5.85 3.99
C ASP A 221 -4.06 5.67 3.80
N TRP A 222 -4.47 5.50 2.54
CA TRP A 222 -5.87 5.33 2.17
C TRP A 222 -6.01 4.06 1.37
N GLU A 223 -6.70 3.10 1.95
CA GLU A 223 -6.97 1.80 1.35
C GLU A 223 -8.47 1.65 1.11
N HIS A 224 -8.86 0.74 0.22
CA HIS A 224 -10.29 0.55 -0.07
C HIS A 224 -10.70 -0.84 -0.49
N ILE A 225 -12.00 -1.09 -0.34
CA ILE A 225 -12.70 -2.26 -0.85
C ILE A 225 -13.89 -1.78 -1.65
N THR A 226 -14.13 -2.42 -2.80
CA THR A 226 -15.32 -2.14 -3.60
C THR A 226 -16.17 -3.39 -3.74
N VAL A 227 -17.38 -3.38 -3.20
CA VAL A 227 -18.36 -4.46 -3.35
C VAL A 227 -19.24 -4.18 -4.57
N GLN A 228 -19.32 -5.12 -5.51
CA GLN A 228 -20.26 -5.07 -6.64
C GLN A 228 -21.44 -5.99 -6.35
N LEU A 229 -22.66 -5.48 -6.46
CA LEU A 229 -23.89 -6.28 -6.38
C LEU A 229 -24.27 -6.86 -7.74
N GLU A 230 -25.09 -7.91 -7.78
CA GLU A 230 -25.52 -8.56 -9.03
C GLU A 230 -26.39 -7.69 -9.92
N GLY A 231 -27.04 -6.67 -9.36
CA GLY A 231 -27.87 -5.72 -10.11
C GLY A 231 -27.93 -4.34 -9.43
N THR A 232 -28.81 -3.47 -9.93
CA THR A 232 -29.13 -2.21 -9.26
C THR A 232 -30.07 -2.43 -8.09
N TRP A 233 -29.86 -1.73 -6.98
CA TRP A 233 -30.86 -1.64 -5.91
C TRP A 233 -31.58 -0.28 -5.96
N SER A 234 -32.90 -0.32 -5.90
CA SER A 234 -33.82 0.83 -6.05
C SER A 234 -34.16 1.53 -4.73
N GLY A 235 -33.69 1.01 -3.58
CA GLY A 235 -34.01 1.57 -2.26
C GLY A 235 -35.28 1.00 -1.64
N GLU A 236 -35.70 -0.19 -2.08
CA GLU A 236 -36.77 -0.98 -1.48
C GLU A 236 -36.35 -1.51 -0.09
N SER A 237 -36.92 -2.63 0.37
CA SER A 237 -36.46 -3.27 1.60
C SER A 237 -34.97 -3.63 1.52
N ILE A 238 -34.24 -3.38 2.59
CA ILE A 238 -32.83 -3.77 2.73
C ILE A 238 -32.67 -5.30 2.62
N ASP A 239 -33.69 -6.08 2.95
CA ASP A 239 -33.65 -7.54 2.82
C ASP A 239 -33.68 -8.00 1.35
N ASN A 240 -34.15 -7.15 0.44
CA ASN A 240 -34.27 -7.42 -0.99
C ASN A 240 -33.09 -6.87 -1.80
N THR A 241 -31.99 -6.48 -1.16
CA THR A 241 -30.78 -6.07 -1.88
C THR A 241 -30.27 -7.20 -2.76
N PRO A 242 -29.85 -6.93 -4.01
CA PRO A 242 -29.20 -7.94 -4.83
C PRO A 242 -27.98 -8.53 -4.10
N PRO A 243 -27.68 -9.82 -4.28
CA PRO A 243 -26.54 -10.44 -3.64
C PRO A 243 -25.21 -9.86 -4.16
N VAL A 244 -24.13 -10.09 -3.43
CA VAL A 244 -22.77 -9.70 -3.83
C VAL A 244 -22.32 -10.55 -5.01
N LYS A 245 -21.89 -9.91 -6.10
CA LYS A 245 -21.33 -10.56 -7.30
C LYS A 245 -19.82 -10.73 -7.19
N ALA A 246 -19.13 -9.66 -6.83
CA ALA A 246 -17.67 -9.58 -6.81
C ALA A 246 -17.19 -8.51 -5.82
N VAL A 247 -15.93 -8.61 -5.41
CA VAL A 247 -15.27 -7.64 -4.54
C VAL A 247 -13.91 -7.28 -5.11
N ALA A 248 -13.60 -5.99 -5.12
CA ALA A 248 -12.29 -5.44 -5.43
C ALA A 248 -11.49 -5.23 -4.15
N PHE A 249 -10.23 -5.66 -4.16
CA PHE A 249 -9.29 -5.50 -3.06
C PHE A 249 -8.17 -4.55 -3.48
N SER A 250 -8.05 -3.38 -2.84
CA SER A 250 -6.96 -2.45 -3.14
C SER A 250 -5.60 -3.05 -2.80
N GLN A 251 -4.64 -2.91 -3.72
CA GLN A 251 -3.28 -3.39 -3.58
C GLN A 251 -2.35 -2.31 -4.14
N HIS A 252 -1.83 -1.46 -3.25
CA HIS A 252 -0.95 -0.35 -3.62
C HIS A 252 -1.65 0.59 -4.62
N ALA A 253 -1.09 0.73 -5.83
CA ALA A 253 -1.63 1.59 -6.88
C ALA A 253 -2.73 0.92 -7.75
N GLY A 254 -3.19 -0.29 -7.39
CA GLY A 254 -4.16 -1.05 -8.17
C GLY A 254 -5.19 -1.76 -7.30
N ALA A 255 -6.00 -2.61 -7.93
CA ALA A 255 -6.95 -3.47 -7.23
C ALA A 255 -7.13 -4.81 -7.94
N GLU A 256 -7.41 -5.85 -7.19
CA GLU A 256 -7.76 -7.18 -7.69
C GLU A 256 -9.25 -7.44 -7.51
N TRP A 257 -9.94 -7.78 -8.60
CA TRP A 257 -11.35 -8.17 -8.57
C TRP A 257 -11.50 -9.67 -8.49
N LEU A 258 -12.25 -10.14 -7.49
CA LEU A 258 -12.54 -11.56 -7.28
C LEU A 258 -14.05 -11.81 -7.27
N PRO A 259 -14.53 -12.86 -7.97
CA PRO A 259 -15.93 -13.26 -7.91
C PRO A 259 -16.26 -13.84 -6.53
N VAL A 260 -17.54 -13.80 -6.14
CA VAL A 260 -18.03 -14.31 -4.84
C VAL A 260 -17.57 -15.73 -4.51
N SER A 261 -17.35 -16.59 -5.52
CA SER A 261 -16.85 -17.96 -5.35
C SER A 261 -15.43 -18.06 -4.82
N GLY A 262 -14.64 -16.99 -4.92
CA GLY A 262 -13.27 -16.91 -4.39
C GLY A 262 -13.18 -16.24 -3.02
N LEU A 263 -14.31 -15.93 -2.38
CA LEU A 263 -14.38 -15.08 -1.21
C LEU A 263 -14.95 -15.81 0.01
N THR A 264 -14.61 -15.31 1.19
CA THR A 264 -15.18 -15.74 2.47
C THR A 264 -16.01 -14.61 3.07
N PHE A 265 -17.14 -14.94 3.70
CA PHE A 265 -18.06 -13.98 4.31
C PHE A 265 -18.46 -14.38 5.73
N THR A 266 -18.79 -13.39 6.56
CA THR A 266 -19.68 -13.56 7.71
C THR A 266 -21.00 -12.89 7.36
N GLY A 267 -22.07 -13.66 7.14
CA GLY A 267 -23.31 -13.10 6.62
C GLY A 267 -23.07 -12.45 5.25
N THR A 268 -23.31 -11.14 5.15
CA THR A 268 -23.09 -10.33 3.94
C THR A 268 -21.76 -9.55 3.94
N HIS A 269 -20.95 -9.70 4.98
CA HIS A 269 -19.70 -8.97 5.19
C HIS A 269 -18.51 -9.77 4.63
N PRO A 270 -17.85 -9.32 3.55
CA PRO A 270 -16.68 -9.99 3.00
C PRO A 270 -15.51 -9.90 3.99
N HIS A 271 -14.72 -10.98 4.08
CA HIS A 271 -13.48 -10.99 4.85
C HIS A 271 -12.36 -10.39 4.03
N VAL A 272 -11.60 -9.50 4.67
CA VAL A 272 -10.47 -8.80 4.07
C VAL A 272 -9.26 -9.00 4.97
N TYR A 273 -8.15 -9.43 4.40
CA TYR A 273 -6.88 -9.59 5.11
C TYR A 273 -5.98 -8.41 4.72
N ALA A 274 -5.78 -7.50 5.67
CA ALA A 274 -4.89 -6.37 5.47
C ALA A 274 -3.45 -6.81 5.75
N ALA A 275 -2.57 -6.54 4.79
CA ALA A 275 -1.15 -6.81 4.95
C ALA A 275 -0.56 -5.94 6.04
N LEU A 276 0.33 -6.55 6.83
CA LEU A 276 1.06 -5.88 7.89
C LEU A 276 1.79 -4.65 7.33
N HIS A 277 1.51 -3.48 7.93
CA HIS A 277 2.16 -2.19 7.68
C HIS A 277 1.93 -1.57 6.29
N SER A 278 1.86 -2.35 5.21
CA SER A 278 1.56 -1.83 3.87
C SER A 278 0.07 -1.63 3.62
N HIS A 279 -0.79 -2.26 4.45
CA HIS A 279 -2.25 -2.21 4.42
C HIS A 279 -2.94 -2.65 3.12
N ALA A 280 -2.18 -3.13 2.14
CA ALA A 280 -2.72 -3.78 0.95
C ALA A 280 -3.69 -4.90 1.33
N ASN A 281 -4.82 -4.97 0.62
CA ASN A 281 -5.94 -5.81 0.95
C ASN A 281 -5.97 -7.09 0.10
N TYR A 282 -6.32 -8.19 0.76
CA TYR A 282 -6.36 -9.51 0.13
C TYR A 282 -7.61 -10.29 0.57
N ALA A 283 -8.15 -11.12 -0.32
CA ALA A 283 -9.29 -11.99 0.00
C ALA A 283 -8.93 -13.19 0.88
N THR A 284 -7.64 -13.54 0.93
CA THR A 284 -7.15 -14.73 1.65
C THR A 284 -5.95 -14.38 2.52
N GLU A 285 -5.84 -15.09 3.64
CA GLU A 285 -4.61 -15.14 4.44
C GLU A 285 -3.42 -15.61 3.59
N GLY A 286 -2.27 -14.96 3.74
CA GLY A 286 -1.04 -15.39 3.08
C GLY A 286 0.05 -14.32 3.00
N THR A 287 1.22 -14.75 2.52
CA THR A 287 2.25 -13.84 2.02
C THR A 287 2.05 -13.66 0.51
N HIS A 288 1.68 -12.45 0.11
CA HIS A 288 1.35 -12.09 -1.27
C HIS A 288 2.52 -11.38 -1.94
N LYS A 289 2.68 -11.60 -3.24
CA LYS A 289 3.73 -10.94 -4.01
C LYS A 289 3.19 -9.60 -4.52
N ASN A 290 3.89 -8.51 -4.21
CA ASN A 290 3.63 -7.23 -4.86
C ASN A 290 4.12 -7.30 -6.32
N ILE A 291 3.23 -6.94 -7.25
CA ILE A 291 3.43 -6.98 -8.70
C ILE A 291 4.38 -5.88 -9.22
N ASP A 292 4.86 -4.97 -8.37
CA ASP A 292 5.84 -3.95 -8.74
C ASP A 292 7.16 -4.57 -9.21
N ASP A 293 7.48 -4.37 -10.49
CA ASP A 293 8.65 -4.93 -11.16
C ASP A 293 9.95 -4.15 -10.86
N THR A 294 9.86 -3.04 -10.13
CA THR A 294 11.00 -2.18 -9.81
C THR A 294 12.09 -2.95 -9.05
N PHE A 295 11.73 -3.94 -8.21
CA PHE A 295 12.69 -4.83 -7.55
C PHE A 295 13.21 -5.97 -8.42
N GLY A 296 12.69 -6.14 -9.64
CA GLY A 296 13.11 -7.18 -10.58
C GLY A 296 14.59 -7.08 -10.93
N PHE A 297 15.16 -5.87 -11.07
CA PHE A 297 16.59 -5.70 -11.28
C PHE A 297 17.40 -6.15 -10.07
N VAL A 298 17.06 -5.67 -8.86
CA VAL A 298 17.73 -6.04 -7.60
C VAL A 298 17.69 -7.55 -7.40
N SER A 299 16.54 -8.17 -7.69
CA SER A 299 16.34 -9.62 -7.64
C SER A 299 17.30 -10.38 -8.54
N ARG A 300 17.49 -9.94 -9.80
CA ARG A 300 18.40 -10.58 -10.76
C ARG A 300 19.88 -10.48 -10.38
N ILE A 301 20.29 -9.39 -9.72
CA ILE A 301 21.70 -9.19 -9.32
C ILE A 301 22.01 -9.70 -7.92
N SER A 302 20.99 -9.97 -7.11
CA SER A 302 21.15 -10.47 -5.73
C SER A 302 21.99 -11.75 -5.65
N PRO A 303 21.83 -12.77 -6.52
CA PRO A 303 22.71 -13.94 -6.50
C PRO A 303 24.19 -13.59 -6.67
N LEU A 304 24.51 -12.68 -7.60
CA LEU A 304 25.90 -12.29 -7.85
C LEU A 304 26.49 -11.54 -6.65
N LEU A 305 25.75 -10.57 -6.11
CA LEU A 305 26.24 -9.68 -5.05
C LEU A 305 26.24 -10.31 -3.66
N THR A 306 25.39 -11.30 -3.44
CA THR A 306 25.34 -12.08 -2.19
C THR A 306 26.18 -13.36 -2.26
N LEU A 307 26.97 -13.55 -3.33
CA LEU A 307 27.76 -14.77 -3.59
C LEU A 307 26.91 -16.05 -3.52
N GLY A 308 25.69 -15.95 -4.03
CA GLY A 308 24.69 -17.02 -4.08
C GLY A 308 23.86 -17.18 -2.82
N ALA A 309 24.12 -16.44 -1.73
CA ALA A 309 23.37 -16.61 -0.48
C ALA A 309 21.87 -16.27 -0.62
N VAL A 310 21.53 -15.31 -1.49
CA VAL A 310 20.16 -14.94 -1.83
C VAL A 310 19.91 -15.22 -3.31
N SER A 311 18.99 -16.13 -3.61
CA SER A 311 18.61 -16.52 -4.98
C SER A 311 17.72 -15.48 -5.64
N TRP A 312 16.85 -14.84 -4.86
CA TRP A 312 16.00 -13.76 -5.32
C TRP A 312 15.50 -12.96 -4.11
N ILE A 313 15.14 -11.71 -4.36
CA ILE A 313 14.40 -10.84 -3.45
C ILE A 313 13.15 -10.33 -4.18
N GLN A 314 12.04 -10.19 -3.46
CA GLN A 314 10.84 -9.54 -3.97
C GLN A 314 10.15 -8.76 -2.85
N ILE A 315 9.40 -7.74 -3.24
CA ILE A 315 8.46 -7.09 -2.32
C ILE A 315 7.33 -8.08 -2.02
N ALA A 316 6.96 -8.16 -0.74
CA ALA A 316 5.93 -9.06 -0.26
C ALA A 316 5.03 -8.35 0.74
N ASP A 317 3.74 -8.65 0.66
CA ASP A 317 2.74 -8.20 1.60
C ASP A 317 2.37 -9.38 2.50
N VAL A 318 2.59 -9.24 3.81
CA VAL A 318 2.41 -10.33 4.77
C VAL A 318 1.07 -10.15 5.48
N ALA A 319 0.10 -10.96 5.11
CA ALA A 319 -1.23 -11.01 5.70
C ALA A 319 -1.51 -12.41 6.28
N ASP A 320 -0.52 -13.00 6.97
CA ASP A 320 -0.59 -14.33 7.58
C ASP A 320 -0.02 -14.36 8.99
N LEU A 321 -0.43 -15.35 9.79
CA LEU A 321 0.03 -15.53 11.18
C LEU A 321 1.19 -16.53 11.32
N GLY A 322 1.50 -17.26 10.25
CA GLY A 322 2.34 -18.45 10.29
C GLY A 322 3.76 -18.25 9.78
N SER A 323 4.01 -17.21 8.99
CA SER A 323 5.30 -16.98 8.36
C SER A 323 6.34 -16.49 9.35
N ASN A 324 7.59 -16.88 9.09
CA ASN A 324 8.72 -16.31 9.81
C ASN A 324 8.96 -14.90 9.28
N LEU A 325 8.69 -13.91 10.13
CA LEU A 325 8.78 -12.51 9.80
C LEU A 325 9.77 -11.78 10.74
N PHE A 326 10.84 -11.25 10.16
CA PHE A 326 11.83 -10.44 10.88
C PHE A 326 11.41 -8.97 10.89
N LEU A 327 11.30 -8.39 12.09
CA LEU A 327 10.96 -6.98 12.31
C LEU A 327 12.10 -6.27 13.05
N SER A 328 12.32 -4.98 12.74
CA SER A 328 13.38 -4.18 13.38
C SER A 328 13.14 -3.94 14.87
N GLU A 329 11.88 -3.87 15.29
CA GLU A 329 11.49 -3.41 16.63
C GLU A 329 11.05 -4.53 17.58
N GLU A 330 10.88 -5.77 17.10
CA GLU A 330 10.33 -6.85 17.91
C GLU A 330 11.31 -7.99 18.16
N PRO A 331 11.34 -8.54 19.39
CA PRO A 331 12.09 -9.75 19.68
C PRO A 331 11.50 -10.94 18.91
N TRP A 332 12.38 -11.86 18.58
CA TRP A 332 12.08 -13.02 17.75
C TRP A 332 11.04 -13.96 18.40
N GLY A 333 10.19 -14.55 17.56
CA GLY A 333 9.46 -15.76 17.92
C GLY A 333 8.11 -15.58 18.60
N GLN A 334 7.53 -14.37 18.64
CA GLN A 334 6.11 -14.23 19.00
C GLN A 334 5.24 -14.76 17.85
N ARG A 335 4.62 -15.92 18.10
CA ARG A 335 3.57 -16.45 17.25
C ARG A 335 2.23 -15.97 17.77
N PHE A 336 1.39 -15.51 16.85
CA PHE A 336 0.04 -15.09 17.16
C PHE A 336 -0.94 -16.16 16.71
N GLN A 337 -2.00 -16.32 17.48
CA GLN A 337 -3.02 -17.34 17.20
C GLN A 337 -4.23 -16.78 16.45
N ARG A 338 -4.35 -15.44 16.36
CA ARG A 338 -5.49 -14.78 15.74
C ARG A 338 -5.11 -13.41 15.19
N PHE A 339 -5.82 -13.01 14.15
CA PHE A 339 -5.86 -11.63 13.67
C PHE A 339 -6.61 -10.74 14.67
N VAL A 340 -6.33 -9.44 14.59
CA VAL A 340 -7.19 -8.41 15.16
C VAL A 340 -8.37 -8.21 14.21
N ILE A 341 -9.59 -8.18 14.76
CA ILE A 341 -10.82 -8.07 13.96
C ILE A 341 -11.33 -6.63 13.98
N TRP A 342 -11.69 -6.13 12.81
CA TRP A 342 -12.35 -4.83 12.65
C TRP A 342 -13.63 -5.00 11.84
N ASN A 343 -14.76 -4.92 12.51
CA ASN A 343 -16.08 -4.91 11.89
C ASN A 343 -16.43 -3.46 11.55
N THR A 344 -16.24 -3.09 10.29
CA THR A 344 -16.21 -1.67 9.89
C THR A 344 -17.53 -0.92 10.02
N TRP A 345 -18.64 -1.63 10.23
CA TRP A 345 -19.96 -1.02 10.42
C TRP A 345 -20.30 -0.73 11.89
N GLU A 346 -19.57 -1.28 12.86
CA GLU A 346 -19.94 -1.19 14.29
C GLU A 346 -19.85 0.24 14.85
N ASP A 347 -18.93 1.06 14.32
CA ASP A 347 -18.78 2.49 14.65
C ASP A 347 -19.59 3.42 13.73
N GLY A 348 -20.40 2.84 12.83
CA GLY A 348 -21.06 3.53 11.75
C GLY A 348 -20.12 3.87 10.59
N ILE A 349 -20.70 4.48 9.55
CA ILE A 349 -19.99 4.80 8.30
C ILE A 349 -20.24 6.27 7.96
N TYR A 350 -19.19 7.01 7.56
CA TYR A 350 -19.37 8.31 6.92
C TYR A 350 -19.86 8.08 5.48
N ASP A 351 -21.17 8.22 5.25
CA ASP A 351 -21.76 8.16 3.91
C ASP A 351 -21.37 9.40 3.10
N TRP A 352 -20.52 9.20 2.09
CA TRP A 352 -20.03 10.23 1.17
C TRP A 352 -20.67 10.15 -0.21
N THR A 353 -21.79 9.45 -0.31
CA THR A 353 -22.56 9.38 -1.54
C THR A 353 -23.06 10.76 -1.97
N ASP A 354 -23.47 11.60 -1.00
CA ASP A 354 -23.80 13.00 -1.25
C ASP A 354 -22.61 13.90 -0.89
N LYS A 355 -22.13 14.64 -1.89
CA LYS A 355 -20.98 15.53 -1.74
C LYS A 355 -21.32 16.79 -0.94
N SER A 356 -22.59 17.16 -0.80
CA SER A 356 -22.97 18.26 0.09
C SER A 356 -22.59 17.99 1.54
N ASP A 357 -22.58 16.72 1.93
CA ASP A 357 -22.37 16.26 3.30
C ASP A 357 -20.89 16.08 3.65
N TRP A 358 -20.00 16.33 2.67
CA TRP A 358 -18.56 16.26 2.86
C TRP A 358 -18.12 17.28 3.91
N ARG A 359 -17.46 16.78 4.96
CA ARG A 359 -16.83 17.56 6.02
C ARG A 359 -15.49 18.14 5.54
N ASP A 360 -14.88 19.02 6.34
CA ASP A 360 -13.63 19.70 5.97
C ASP A 360 -12.50 18.75 5.60
N TYR A 361 -12.33 17.65 6.35
CA TYR A 361 -11.32 16.64 6.05
C TYR A 361 -11.56 15.93 4.70
N ALA A 362 -12.82 15.70 4.32
CA ALA A 362 -13.20 15.13 3.03
C ALA A 362 -12.84 16.07 1.86
N ARG A 363 -12.95 17.38 2.11
CA ARG A 363 -12.67 18.44 1.14
C ARG A 363 -11.20 18.82 1.06
N PHE A 364 -10.39 18.38 2.03
CA PHE A 364 -8.97 18.68 2.07
C PHE A 364 -8.26 18.09 0.85
N SER A 365 -7.64 18.98 0.07
CA SER A 365 -6.97 18.68 -1.19
C SER A 365 -5.45 18.76 -1.06
N GLY A 366 -4.92 18.46 0.13
CA GLY A 366 -3.49 18.45 0.42
C GLY A 366 -2.95 17.03 0.57
N TYR A 367 -1.72 16.92 1.04
CA TYR A 367 -1.07 15.68 1.42
C TYR A 367 -1.41 15.34 2.87
N TRP A 368 -1.85 14.11 3.10
CA TRP A 368 -2.16 13.59 4.42
C TRP A 368 -0.89 13.08 5.09
N GLY A 369 -0.10 13.99 5.64
CA GLY A 369 1.13 13.63 6.33
C GLY A 369 2.37 14.39 5.87
N ASP A 370 3.30 14.60 6.79
CA ASP A 370 4.60 15.21 6.50
C ASP A 370 5.43 14.36 5.55
N GLU A 371 6.28 15.05 4.78
CA GLU A 371 7.30 14.42 3.95
C GLU A 371 8.31 13.64 4.79
N ILE A 372 8.73 12.48 4.26
CA ILE A 372 9.72 11.62 4.89
C ILE A 372 10.93 11.45 3.96
N ASP A 373 12.12 11.59 4.53
CA ASP A 373 13.37 11.30 3.83
C ASP A 373 13.67 9.80 3.92
N GLN A 374 13.51 9.12 2.79
CA GLN A 374 13.78 7.69 2.63
C GLN A 374 15.18 7.43 2.07
N THR A 375 16.00 8.46 1.81
CA THR A 375 17.33 8.31 1.17
C THR A 375 18.32 7.50 1.99
N VAL A 376 18.08 7.35 3.29
CA VAL A 376 18.92 6.55 4.17
C VAL A 376 18.42 5.11 4.22
N ILE A 377 19.00 4.26 3.37
CA ILE A 377 18.77 2.81 3.44
C ILE A 377 19.50 2.24 4.66
N LEU A 378 18.71 1.75 5.61
CA LEU A 378 19.13 1.11 6.85
C LEU A 378 19.43 -0.37 6.63
N HIS A 379 20.13 -1.00 7.58
CA HIS A 379 20.29 -2.46 7.57
C HIS A 379 18.92 -3.16 7.65
N PRO A 380 18.75 -4.31 6.96
CA PRO A 380 17.63 -5.21 7.24
C PRO A 380 17.59 -5.60 8.74
N PRO A 381 16.42 -5.99 9.26
CA PRO A 381 16.27 -6.43 10.64
C PRO A 381 17.31 -7.48 11.06
N PRO A 382 17.76 -7.47 12.33
CA PRO A 382 18.66 -8.50 12.83
C PRO A 382 18.06 -9.89 12.60
N GLY A 383 18.82 -10.77 11.94
CA GLY A 383 18.38 -12.13 11.63
C GLY A 383 18.18 -12.46 10.18
N VAL A 384 17.94 -11.44 9.36
CA VAL A 384 17.76 -11.62 7.93
C VAL A 384 19.04 -12.19 7.33
N THR A 385 18.91 -13.32 6.64
CA THR A 385 20.03 -13.97 5.98
C THR A 385 20.66 -13.02 4.96
N ALA A 386 21.99 -12.92 4.98
CA ALA A 386 22.77 -12.03 4.13
C ALA A 386 22.40 -10.53 4.24
N GLY A 387 21.90 -10.08 5.41
CA GLY A 387 21.47 -8.70 5.62
C GLY A 387 22.52 -7.63 5.25
N THR A 388 23.80 -7.89 5.49
CA THR A 388 24.90 -6.98 5.08
C THR A 388 25.04 -6.89 3.56
N GLN A 389 24.98 -8.03 2.87
CA GLN A 389 25.08 -8.09 1.41
C GLN A 389 23.85 -7.49 0.75
N LEU A 390 22.65 -7.71 1.32
CA LEU A 390 21.42 -7.06 0.89
C LEU A 390 21.54 -5.54 1.02
N LEU A 391 22.01 -5.02 2.15
CA LEU A 391 22.23 -3.58 2.31
C LEU A 391 23.19 -3.02 1.25
N ALA A 392 24.34 -3.68 1.06
CA ALA A 392 25.34 -3.24 0.09
C ALA A 392 24.77 -3.23 -1.35
N THR A 393 24.02 -4.29 -1.70
CA THR A 393 23.35 -4.43 -3.00
C THR A 393 22.34 -3.31 -3.23
N THR A 394 21.48 -3.07 -2.25
CA THR A 394 20.43 -2.05 -2.34
C THR A 394 21.02 -0.64 -2.40
N ARG A 395 22.07 -0.33 -1.62
CA ARG A 395 22.79 0.96 -1.72
C ARG A 395 23.47 1.15 -3.07
N GLY A 396 24.03 0.08 -3.64
CA GLY A 396 24.56 0.09 -5.01
C GLY A 396 23.46 0.40 -6.03
N ALA A 397 22.31 -0.25 -5.91
CA ALA A 397 21.14 -0.01 -6.78
C ALA A 397 20.59 1.42 -6.63
N GLN A 398 20.58 1.96 -5.40
CA GLN A 398 20.22 3.35 -5.13
C GLN A 398 21.20 4.32 -5.81
N TRP A 399 22.51 4.10 -5.68
CA TRP A 399 23.53 4.93 -6.33
C TRP A 399 23.42 4.90 -7.87
N LEU A 400 23.01 3.76 -8.43
CA LEU A 400 22.72 3.61 -9.86
C LEU A 400 21.37 4.23 -10.28
N GLY A 401 20.59 4.80 -9.36
CA GLY A 401 19.28 5.40 -9.64
C GLY A 401 18.14 4.40 -9.88
N VAL A 402 18.38 3.09 -9.68
CA VAL A 402 17.37 2.04 -9.91
C VAL A 402 16.24 2.12 -8.89
N LEU A 403 16.54 2.62 -7.68
CA LEU A 403 15.59 2.69 -6.57
C LEU A 403 14.91 4.05 -6.40
N ASN A 404 15.02 4.97 -7.37
CA ASN A 404 14.44 6.31 -7.27
C ASN A 404 12.91 6.31 -7.04
N LYS A 405 12.22 5.20 -7.35
CA LYS A 405 10.79 5.04 -7.07
C LYS A 405 10.48 4.82 -5.58
N PHE A 406 11.35 4.12 -4.85
CA PHE A 406 11.14 3.72 -3.45
C PHE A 406 11.92 4.54 -2.44
N VAL A 407 12.96 5.23 -2.91
CA VAL A 407 13.89 5.93 -2.05
C VAL A 407 13.89 7.37 -2.49
N LYS A 408 12.93 8.13 -1.95
CA LYS A 408 12.76 9.55 -2.24
C LYS A 408 13.21 10.40 -1.06
N LYS A 409 13.80 11.55 -1.35
CA LYS A 409 14.17 12.54 -0.33
C LYS A 409 12.93 13.22 0.29
N HIS A 410 11.86 13.30 -0.49
CA HIS A 410 10.64 14.02 -0.19
C HIS A 410 9.45 13.11 -0.44
N GLU A 411 9.40 11.94 0.20
CA GLU A 411 8.22 11.07 0.08
C GLU A 411 7.05 11.74 0.80
N LYS A 412 6.11 12.27 0.02
CA LYS A 412 4.91 12.93 0.53
C LYS A 412 3.89 11.86 0.92
N GLY A 413 3.09 12.16 1.95
CA GLY A 413 1.88 11.37 2.23
C GLY A 413 0.92 11.34 1.03
N PRO A 414 -0.08 10.45 1.02
CA PRO A 414 -1.04 10.38 -0.07
C PRO A 414 -1.85 11.67 -0.15
N LYS A 415 -2.31 11.97 -1.36
CA LYS A 415 -3.25 13.08 -1.56
C LYS A 415 -4.58 12.75 -0.88
N GLY A 416 -5.22 13.78 -0.35
CA GLY A 416 -6.51 13.64 0.29
C GLY A 416 -7.62 13.19 -0.65
N PRO A 417 -8.78 12.80 -0.07
CA PRO A 417 -9.85 12.15 -0.81
C PRO A 417 -10.33 12.91 -2.05
N ARG A 418 -10.39 14.24 -1.95
CA ARG A 418 -10.82 15.10 -3.07
C ARG A 418 -9.90 15.06 -4.30
N GLN A 419 -8.63 14.73 -4.12
CA GLN A 419 -7.65 14.77 -5.22
C GLN A 419 -7.28 13.38 -5.75
N HIS A 420 -7.62 12.33 -5.02
CA HIS A 420 -7.17 11.00 -5.35
C HIS A 420 -8.16 10.34 -6.32
N ARG A 421 -7.68 9.94 -7.51
CA ARG A 421 -8.53 9.50 -8.63
C ARG A 421 -9.42 8.31 -8.27
N THR A 422 -8.95 7.40 -7.45
CA THR A 422 -9.67 6.16 -7.11
C THR A 422 -10.96 6.43 -6.31
N TRP A 423 -11.09 7.58 -5.67
CA TRP A 423 -12.35 8.06 -5.06
C TRP A 423 -13.46 8.35 -6.08
N TYR A 424 -13.09 8.37 -7.36
CA TYR A 424 -13.95 8.69 -8.48
C TYR A 424 -14.05 7.54 -9.49
N THR A 425 -13.38 6.41 -9.23
CA THR A 425 -13.34 5.26 -10.14
C THR A 425 -13.62 3.96 -9.40
N LEU A 426 -14.09 2.95 -10.13
CA LEU A 426 -14.35 1.60 -9.60
C LEU A 426 -13.23 0.62 -9.97
N ASP A 427 -12.00 1.10 -10.18
CA ASP A 427 -10.80 0.28 -10.45
C ASP A 427 -11.02 -0.82 -11.50
N ASN A 428 -11.58 -0.43 -12.65
CA ASN A 428 -11.86 -1.32 -13.79
C ASN A 428 -12.74 -2.53 -13.42
N PRO A 429 -14.01 -2.32 -13.05
CA PRO A 429 -14.86 -3.40 -12.59
C PRO A 429 -15.13 -4.42 -13.70
N PRO A 430 -15.29 -5.71 -13.37
CA PRO A 430 -15.68 -6.70 -14.34
C PRO A 430 -17.09 -6.41 -14.88
N PRO A 431 -17.37 -6.79 -16.15
CA PRO A 431 -18.63 -6.53 -16.81
C PRO A 431 -19.88 -7.05 -16.07
#